data_AF-A0A953FXM4-F1
#
_entry.id   AF-A0A953FXM4-F1
#
_cell.length_a   1.000
_cell.length_b   1.000
_cell.length_c   1.000
_cell.angle_alpha   90.00
_cell.angle_beta   90.00
_cell.angle_gamma   90.00
#
_symmetry.space_group_name_H-M   'P 1'
#
loop_
_entity.id
_entity.type
_entity.pdbx_description
1 polymer ?
#
loop_
_entity_poly.entity_id
_entity_poly.type
_entity_poly.pdbx_seq_one_letter_code
_entity_poly.pdbx_strand_id
1 'polypeptide(L)'
;MTPKSRQQGNHPILTRELKKLLQDECALYQEYLKLLDQERQLIKNLRRNEDTTQLGLLTAKRQIMTEEMQQSHVRRLDLLNELPEAQNYTLSQVISANFHPVELMELMPLVKKLRELMRASMQQGSEFNQVVNFASNFLNGMVSIISTASQSVVRCYNKLGGMREMYHPSTSRAERVLRKV
;
A
#
# COMPACT_ATOMS: atom_id res chain seq x y z
N MET A 1 -37.49 -25.31 9.58
CA MET A 1 -36.20 -24.87 10.14
C MET A 1 -36.50 -23.73 11.11
N THR A 2 -36.42 -24.03 12.40
CA THR A 2 -36.72 -23.08 13.49
C THR A 2 -35.59 -22.05 13.63
N PRO A 3 -35.88 -20.76 13.83
CA PRO A 3 -34.85 -19.79 14.16
C PRO A 3 -34.35 -20.13 15.57
N LYS A 4 -33.11 -20.61 15.67
CA LYS A 4 -32.41 -20.70 16.97
C LYS A 4 -32.49 -19.32 17.61
N SER A 5 -33.13 -19.26 18.78
CA SER A 5 -33.18 -18.11 19.66
C SER A 5 -31.76 -17.61 19.88
N ARG A 6 -31.38 -16.53 19.18
CA ARG A 6 -30.08 -15.88 19.37
C ARG A 6 -30.04 -15.40 20.81
N GLN A 7 -29.16 -15.97 21.61
CA GLN A 7 -28.88 -15.47 22.94
C GLN A 7 -28.21 -14.11 22.75
N GLN A 8 -28.99 -13.03 22.83
CA GLN A 8 -28.44 -11.68 22.95
C GLN A 8 -27.79 -11.59 24.33
N GLY A 9 -26.50 -11.88 24.39
CA GLY A 9 -25.70 -11.72 25.59
C GLY A 9 -25.40 -10.24 25.79
N ASN A 10 -25.65 -9.73 27.00
CA ASN A 10 -25.23 -8.39 27.36
C ASN A 10 -23.73 -8.46 27.73
N HIS A 11 -22.85 -7.98 26.84
CA HIS A 11 -21.39 -8.04 27.03
C HIS A 11 -20.80 -6.63 27.17
N PRO A 12 -21.09 -5.90 28.26
CA PRO A 12 -20.72 -4.50 28.39
C PRO A 12 -19.20 -4.26 28.36
N ILE A 13 -18.41 -5.23 28.82
CA ILE A 13 -16.94 -5.16 28.80
C ILE A 13 -16.44 -5.30 27.35
N LEU A 14 -16.90 -6.34 26.64
CA LEU A 14 -16.52 -6.61 25.26
C LEU A 14 -16.92 -5.45 24.32
N THR A 15 -18.12 -4.89 24.51
CA THR A 15 -18.60 -3.73 23.76
C THR A 15 -17.68 -2.52 23.93
N ARG A 16 -17.27 -2.24 25.17
CA ARG A 16 -16.38 -1.11 25.48
C ARG A 16 -15.00 -1.29 24.85
N GLU A 17 -14.44 -2.49 24.94
CA GLU A 17 -13.12 -2.79 24.38
C GLU A 17 -13.14 -2.78 22.85
N LEU A 18 -14.16 -3.41 22.22
CA LEU A 18 -14.34 -3.38 20.77
C LEU A 18 -14.55 -1.96 20.26
N LYS A 19 -15.34 -1.14 20.96
CA LYS A 19 -15.55 0.27 20.61
C LYS A 19 -14.25 1.04 20.62
N LYS A 20 -13.45 0.91 21.68
CA LYS A 20 -12.15 1.56 21.80
C LYS A 20 -11.23 1.12 20.65
N LEU A 21 -11.16 -0.19 20.41
CA LEU A 21 -10.32 -0.74 19.36
C LEU A 21 -10.74 -0.25 17.96
N LEU A 22 -12.04 -0.20 17.67
CA LEU A 22 -12.53 0.36 16.40
C LEU A 22 -12.25 1.86 16.24
N GLN A 23 -12.27 2.62 17.33
CA GLN A 23 -11.89 4.04 17.31
C GLN A 23 -10.40 4.21 17.03
N ASP A 24 -9.56 3.42 17.71
CA ASP A 24 -8.11 3.41 17.53
C ASP A 24 -7.75 2.98 16.09
N GLU A 25 -8.37 1.93 15.56
CA GLU A 25 -8.23 1.54 14.15
C GLU A 25 -8.64 2.68 13.21
N CYS A 26 -9.80 3.32 13.43
CA CYS A 26 -10.21 4.45 12.60
C CYS A 26 -9.19 5.59 12.62
N ALA A 27 -8.60 5.90 13.77
CA ALA A 27 -7.58 6.93 13.91
C ALA A 27 -6.31 6.55 13.11
N LEU A 28 -5.84 5.31 13.23
CA LEU A 28 -4.69 4.80 12.47
C LEU A 28 -4.90 4.92 10.96
N TYR A 29 -6.06 4.50 10.45
CA TYR A 29 -6.36 4.63 9.02
C TYR A 29 -6.44 6.10 8.57
N GLN A 30 -6.94 7.01 9.41
CA GLN A 30 -6.97 8.44 9.08
C GLN A 30 -5.56 9.04 9.03
N GLU A 31 -4.69 8.66 9.96
CA GLU A 31 -3.29 9.08 9.94
C GLU A 31 -2.55 8.49 8.73
N TYR A 32 -2.87 7.26 8.35
CA TYR A 32 -2.34 6.61 7.15
C TYR A 32 -2.66 7.35 5.87
N LEU A 33 -3.92 7.73 5.70
CA LEU A 33 -4.35 8.53 4.56
C LEU A 33 -3.65 9.90 4.51
N LYS A 34 -3.46 10.56 5.66
CA LYS A 34 -2.71 11.82 5.73
C LYS A 34 -1.25 11.63 5.33
N LEU A 35 -0.63 10.54 5.78
CA LEU A 35 0.75 10.22 5.43
C LEU A 35 0.92 9.95 3.94
N LEU A 36 0.00 9.19 3.33
CA LEU A 36 0.00 8.95 1.88
C LEU A 36 -0.15 10.25 1.08
N ASP A 37 -0.99 11.18 1.53
CA ASP A 37 -1.13 12.48 0.88
C ASP A 37 0.14 13.33 0.99
N GLN A 38 0.82 13.31 2.16
CA GLN A 38 2.11 13.96 2.34
C GLN A 38 3.19 13.39 1.41
N GLU A 39 3.29 12.06 1.31
CA GLU A 39 4.21 11.39 0.39
C GLU A 39 3.92 11.79 -1.06
N ARG A 40 2.64 11.81 -1.46
CA ARG A 40 2.22 12.21 -2.80
C ARG A 40 2.60 13.65 -3.11
N GLN A 41 2.41 14.57 -2.18
CA GLN A 41 2.76 15.98 -2.35
C GLN A 41 4.27 16.17 -2.50
N LEU A 42 5.08 15.44 -1.72
CA LEU A 42 6.54 15.48 -1.85
C LEU A 42 7.01 14.90 -3.18
N ILE A 43 6.46 13.76 -3.62
CA ILE A 43 6.78 13.18 -4.94
C ILE A 43 6.44 14.15 -6.07
N LYS A 44 5.30 14.85 -5.99
CA LYS A 44 4.91 15.85 -6.99
C LYS A 44 5.87 17.04 -7.06
N ASN A 45 6.46 17.42 -5.94
CA ASN A 45 7.31 18.60 -5.81
C ASN A 45 8.81 18.28 -5.77
N LEU A 46 9.18 17.02 -6.04
CA LEU A 46 10.55 16.52 -5.90
C LEU A 46 11.49 17.31 -6.82
N ARG A 47 12.24 18.24 -6.24
CA ARG A 47 13.17 19.13 -6.96
C ARG A 47 14.55 19.16 -6.33
N ARG A 48 14.66 18.80 -5.04
CA ARG A 48 15.89 18.91 -4.25
C ARG A 48 16.22 17.61 -3.54
N ASN A 49 17.51 17.43 -3.22
CA ASN A 49 17.98 16.25 -2.48
C ASN A 49 17.35 16.16 -1.08
N GLU A 50 17.03 17.29 -0.44
CA GLU A 50 16.32 17.31 0.86
C GLU A 50 14.95 16.62 0.80
N ASP A 51 14.25 16.71 -0.34
CA ASP A 51 12.94 16.08 -0.55
C ASP A 51 13.06 14.55 -0.54
N THR A 52 14.21 14.00 -0.98
CA THR A 52 14.46 12.55 -0.99
C THR A 52 14.70 12.00 0.41
N THR A 53 15.38 12.75 1.28
CA THR A 53 15.59 12.36 2.68
C THR A 53 14.27 12.38 3.44
N GLN A 54 13.45 13.42 3.22
CA GLN A 54 12.11 13.50 3.82
C GLN A 54 11.19 12.38 3.35
N LEU A 55 11.22 12.04 2.05
CA LEU A 55 10.46 10.91 1.52
C LEU A 55 10.88 9.58 2.15
N GLY A 56 12.18 9.37 2.40
CA GLY A 56 12.68 8.20 3.12
C GLY A 56 12.14 8.09 4.54
N LEU A 57 12.09 9.21 5.28
CA LEU A 57 11.51 9.25 6.62
C LEU A 57 10.01 8.93 6.63
N LEU A 58 9.24 9.48 5.68
CA LEU A 58 7.82 9.17 5.55
C LEU A 58 7.58 7.70 5.19
N THR A 59 8.41 7.14 4.30
CA THR A 59 8.32 5.73 3.91
C THR A 59 8.56 4.81 5.11
N ALA A 60 9.54 5.12 5.95
CA ALA A 60 9.80 4.37 7.18
C ALA A 60 8.62 4.49 8.17
N LYS A 61 8.06 5.69 8.34
CA LYS A 61 6.87 5.90 9.17
C LYS A 61 5.65 5.14 8.64
N ARG A 62 5.47 5.08 7.32
CA ARG A 62 4.41 4.29 6.67
C ARG A 62 4.52 2.81 7.01
N GLN A 63 5.73 2.27 7.01
CA GLN A 63 5.97 0.87 7.34
C GLN A 63 5.54 0.58 8.79
N ILE A 64 6.02 1.38 9.75
CA ILE A 64 5.65 1.26 11.16
C ILE A 64 4.12 1.30 11.32
N MET A 65 3.46 2.25 10.67
CA MET A 65 2.02 2.40 10.79
C MET A 65 1.23 1.24 10.16
N THR A 66 1.77 0.64 9.09
CA THR A 66 1.18 -0.57 8.48
C THR A 66 1.29 -1.76 9.45
N GLU A 67 2.39 -1.89 10.17
CA GLU A 67 2.58 -2.90 11.21
C GLU A 67 1.61 -2.67 12.39
N GLU A 68 1.44 -1.43 12.84
CA GLU A 68 0.46 -1.08 13.89
C GLU A 68 -0.99 -1.38 13.46
N MET A 69 -1.35 -1.06 12.22
CA MET A 69 -2.66 -1.39 11.66
C MET A 69 -2.89 -2.90 11.62
N GLN A 70 -1.88 -3.68 11.25
CA GLN A 70 -1.95 -5.14 11.23
C GLN A 70 -2.11 -5.70 12.65
N GLN A 71 -1.35 -5.19 13.62
CA GLN A 71 -1.47 -5.59 15.02
C GLN A 71 -2.86 -5.26 15.59
N SER A 72 -3.39 -4.07 15.28
CA SER A 72 -4.74 -3.68 15.70
C SER A 72 -5.80 -4.61 15.11
N HIS A 73 -5.66 -4.95 13.83
CA HIS A 73 -6.55 -5.89 13.16
C HIS A 73 -6.53 -7.29 13.80
N VAL A 74 -5.34 -7.79 14.14
CA VAL A 74 -5.17 -9.08 14.84
C VAL A 74 -5.84 -9.02 16.21
N ARG A 75 -5.59 -7.97 17.01
CA ARG A 75 -6.26 -7.79 18.32
C ARG A 75 -7.77 -7.77 18.20
N ARG A 76 -8.32 -7.16 17.15
CA ARG A 76 -9.76 -7.20 16.89
C ARG A 76 -10.26 -8.62 16.61
N LEU A 77 -9.53 -9.36 15.79
CA LEU A 77 -9.90 -10.74 15.48
C LEU A 77 -9.85 -11.61 16.72
N ASP A 78 -8.83 -11.46 17.56
CA ASP A 78 -8.70 -12.17 18.83
C ASP A 78 -9.89 -11.89 19.75
N LEU A 79 -10.27 -10.62 19.89
CA LEU A 79 -11.44 -10.20 20.69
C LEU A 79 -12.75 -10.75 20.12
N LEU A 80 -12.88 -10.82 18.79
CA LEU A 80 -14.08 -11.36 18.16
C LEU A 80 -14.13 -12.89 18.22
N ASN A 81 -13.00 -13.58 18.23
CA ASN A 81 -12.93 -15.04 18.33
C ASN A 81 -13.47 -15.58 19.66
N GLU A 82 -13.63 -14.72 20.68
CA GLU A 82 -14.34 -15.05 21.92
C GLU A 82 -15.85 -15.25 21.71
N LEU A 83 -16.41 -14.74 20.61
CA LEU A 83 -17.81 -14.87 20.27
C LEU A 83 -18.09 -16.13 19.44
N PRO A 84 -19.21 -16.83 19.69
CA PRO A 84 -19.66 -17.89 18.80
C PRO A 84 -19.93 -17.31 17.41
N GLU A 85 -19.58 -18.08 16.37
CA GLU A 85 -19.76 -17.74 14.95
C GLU A 85 -18.76 -16.70 14.37
N ALA A 86 -17.74 -16.23 15.08
CA ALA A 86 -16.83 -15.20 14.56
C ALA A 86 -16.07 -15.56 13.26
N GLN A 87 -15.76 -16.83 13.04
CA GLN A 87 -14.87 -17.27 11.95
C GLN A 87 -15.49 -17.23 10.54
N ASN A 88 -16.82 -17.31 10.44
CA ASN A 88 -17.51 -17.46 9.15
C ASN A 88 -18.31 -16.23 8.72
N TYR A 89 -18.29 -15.17 9.52
CA TYR A 89 -19.15 -14.01 9.32
C TYR A 89 -18.35 -12.71 9.28
N THR A 90 -18.86 -11.75 8.51
CA THR A 90 -18.28 -10.41 8.44
C THR A 90 -18.44 -9.67 9.78
N LEU A 91 -17.57 -8.71 10.08
CA LEU A 91 -17.62 -7.89 11.30
C LEU A 91 -19.04 -7.34 11.59
N SER A 92 -19.73 -6.82 10.58
CA SER A 92 -21.11 -6.33 10.74
C SER A 92 -22.10 -7.43 11.11
N GLN A 93 -21.95 -8.64 10.57
CA GLN A 93 -22.80 -9.78 10.87
C GLN A 93 -22.53 -10.31 12.28
N VAL A 94 -21.26 -10.41 12.69
CA VAL A 94 -20.88 -10.84 14.05
C VAL A 94 -21.46 -9.88 15.10
N ILE A 95 -21.34 -8.57 14.87
CA ILE A 95 -21.89 -7.58 15.81
C ILE A 95 -23.42 -7.65 15.82
N SER A 96 -24.07 -7.78 14.66
CA SER A 96 -25.55 -7.88 14.58
C SER A 96 -26.13 -9.16 15.19
N ALA A 97 -25.32 -10.23 15.27
CA ALA A 97 -25.77 -11.50 15.81
C ALA A 97 -25.61 -11.59 17.34
N ASN A 98 -24.58 -10.95 17.90
CA ASN A 98 -24.15 -11.18 19.29
C ASN A 98 -24.44 -10.01 20.24
N PHE A 99 -24.64 -8.78 19.75
CA PHE A 99 -24.77 -7.59 20.59
C PHE A 99 -26.21 -7.10 20.70
N HIS A 100 -26.52 -6.41 21.81
CA HIS A 100 -27.82 -5.81 22.06
C HIS A 100 -28.07 -4.61 21.11
N PRO A 101 -29.33 -4.27 20.74
CA PRO A 101 -29.63 -3.14 19.86
C PRO A 101 -29.00 -1.79 20.25
N VAL A 102 -28.83 -1.53 21.55
CA VAL A 102 -28.18 -0.29 22.06
C VAL A 102 -26.70 -0.27 21.70
N GLU A 103 -26.00 -1.37 21.89
CA GLU A 103 -24.57 -1.52 21.58
C GLU A 103 -24.34 -1.46 20.06
N LEU A 104 -25.27 -2.03 19.30
CA LEU A 104 -25.30 -1.94 17.84
C LEU A 104 -25.34 -0.50 17.34
N MET A 105 -26.16 0.36 17.97
CA MET A 105 -26.23 1.78 17.61
C MET A 105 -24.90 2.51 17.82
N GLU A 106 -24.08 2.05 18.78
CA GLU A 106 -22.76 2.64 19.04
C GLU A 106 -21.67 2.09 18.10
N LEU A 107 -21.68 0.78 17.84
CA LEU A 107 -20.61 0.09 17.11
C LEU A 107 -20.77 0.20 15.59
N MET A 108 -21.99 0.11 15.06
CA MET A 108 -22.25 0.10 13.61
C MET A 108 -21.74 1.35 12.88
N PRO A 109 -21.88 2.59 13.42
CA PRO A 109 -21.28 3.77 12.80
C PRO A 109 -19.75 3.68 12.69
N LEU A 110 -19.07 3.11 13.70
CA LEU A 110 -17.62 2.93 13.68
C LEU A 110 -17.20 1.89 12.64
N VAL A 111 -17.93 0.77 12.55
CA VAL A 111 -17.68 -0.26 11.54
C VAL A 111 -17.86 0.29 10.12
N LYS A 112 -18.89 1.12 9.90
CA LYS A 112 -19.12 1.79 8.62
C LYS A 112 -17.97 2.74 8.29
N LYS A 113 -17.60 3.60 9.24
CA LYS A 113 -16.47 4.54 9.09
C LYS A 113 -15.18 3.82 8.77
N LEU A 114 -14.86 2.75 9.50
CA LEU A 114 -13.66 1.97 9.25
C LEU A 114 -13.65 1.37 7.83
N ARG A 115 -14.78 0.82 7.37
CA ARG A 115 -14.88 0.27 6.01
C ARG A 115 -14.65 1.34 4.94
N GLU A 116 -15.18 2.54 5.14
CA GLU A 116 -14.96 3.68 4.25
C GLU A 116 -13.47 4.06 4.21
N LEU A 117 -12.83 4.15 5.38
CA LEU A 117 -11.40 4.44 5.49
C LEU A 117 -10.52 3.36 4.86
N MET A 118 -10.83 2.09 5.06
CA MET A 118 -10.13 0.96 4.42
C MET A 118 -10.23 1.02 2.90
N ARG A 119 -11.41 1.34 2.36
CA ARG A 119 -11.60 1.50 0.90
C ARG A 119 -10.78 2.66 0.37
N ALA A 120 -10.80 3.80 1.07
CA ALA A 120 -10.00 4.96 0.70
C ALA A 120 -8.49 4.64 0.73
N SER A 121 -8.03 3.89 1.74
CA SER A 121 -6.60 3.55 1.86
C SER A 121 -6.17 2.56 0.79
N MET A 122 -7.00 1.57 0.45
CA MET A 122 -6.74 0.65 -0.65
C MET A 122 -6.70 1.38 -2.00
N GLN A 123 -7.62 2.32 -2.23
CA GLN A 123 -7.62 3.10 -3.46
C GLN A 123 -6.35 3.97 -3.58
N GLN A 124 -6.04 4.76 -2.55
CA GLN A 124 -4.84 5.62 -2.56
C GLN A 124 -3.56 4.79 -2.62
N GLY A 125 -3.48 3.67 -1.91
CA GLY A 125 -2.34 2.77 -1.96
C GLY A 125 -2.12 2.16 -3.35
N SER A 126 -3.21 1.80 -4.04
CA SER A 126 -3.15 1.31 -5.42
C SER A 126 -2.64 2.39 -6.38
N GLU A 127 -3.21 3.60 -6.30
CA GLU A 127 -2.77 4.75 -7.11
C GLU A 127 -1.29 5.08 -6.88
N PHE A 128 -0.85 5.08 -5.62
CA PHE A 128 0.54 5.32 -5.25
C PHE A 128 1.48 4.25 -5.84
N ASN A 129 1.12 2.98 -5.70
CA ASN A 129 1.92 1.87 -6.23
C ASN A 129 2.03 1.91 -7.76
N GLN A 130 1.00 2.35 -8.48
CA GLN A 130 1.06 2.54 -9.92
C GLN A 130 2.12 3.58 -10.31
N VAL A 131 2.18 4.70 -9.59
CA VAL A 131 3.19 5.76 -9.83
C VAL A 131 4.60 5.24 -9.57
N VAL A 132 4.81 4.53 -8.47
CA VAL A 132 6.14 3.95 -8.13
C VAL A 132 6.56 2.91 -9.16
N ASN A 133 5.65 2.00 -9.55
CA ASN A 133 5.93 0.98 -10.56
C ASN A 133 6.27 1.61 -11.91
N PHE A 134 5.53 2.65 -12.32
CA PHE A 134 5.85 3.40 -13.53
C PHE A 134 7.25 4.02 -13.45
N ALA A 135 7.59 4.71 -12.36
CA ALA A 135 8.88 5.34 -12.18
C ALA A 135 10.04 4.32 -12.21
N SER A 136 9.87 3.17 -11.54
CA SER A 136 10.84 2.07 -11.54
C SER A 136 11.05 1.49 -12.94
N ASN A 137 9.97 1.20 -13.66
CA ASN A 137 10.04 0.70 -15.03
C ASN A 137 10.69 1.69 -15.99
N PHE A 138 10.38 2.99 -15.84
CA PHE A 138 10.98 4.04 -16.64
C PHE A 138 12.50 4.16 -16.38
N LEU A 139 12.93 4.18 -15.11
CA LEU A 139 14.35 4.21 -14.75
C LEU A 139 15.10 3.00 -15.28
N ASN A 140 14.54 1.80 -15.13
CA ASN A 140 15.13 0.58 -15.67
C ASN A 140 15.24 0.63 -17.20
N GLY A 141 14.23 1.16 -17.89
CA GLY A 141 14.28 1.41 -19.33
C GLY A 141 15.39 2.39 -19.72
N MET A 142 15.52 3.51 -19.00
CA MET A 142 16.57 4.51 -19.25
C MET A 142 17.97 3.95 -19.01
N VAL A 143 18.17 3.19 -17.92
CA VAL A 143 19.43 2.49 -17.64
C VAL A 143 19.74 1.50 -18.75
N SER A 144 18.74 0.75 -19.24
CA SER A 144 18.91 -0.17 -20.36
C SER A 144 19.34 0.57 -21.63
N ILE A 145 18.69 1.69 -21.98
CA ILE A 145 19.05 2.51 -23.16
C ILE A 145 20.47 3.07 -23.02
N ILE A 146 20.82 3.65 -21.87
CA ILE A 146 22.16 4.18 -21.61
C ILE A 146 23.19 3.06 -21.70
N SER A 147 22.90 1.89 -21.13
CA SER A 147 23.78 0.72 -21.20
C SER A 147 23.98 0.27 -22.65
N THR A 148 22.91 0.16 -23.44
CA THR A 148 23.01 -0.19 -24.87
C THR A 148 23.78 0.87 -25.66
N ALA A 149 23.56 2.16 -25.40
CA ALA A 149 24.27 3.24 -26.07
C ALA A 149 25.76 3.34 -25.65
N SER A 150 26.08 2.91 -24.43
CA SER A 150 27.46 2.83 -23.93
C SER A 150 28.25 1.66 -24.51
N GLN A 151 27.57 0.69 -25.12
CA GLN A 151 28.18 -0.46 -25.78
C GLN A 151 28.37 -0.16 -27.27
N SER A 152 29.61 -0.23 -27.76
CA SER A 152 29.92 -0.08 -29.20
C SER A 152 29.37 -1.24 -30.05
N VAL A 153 29.07 -2.36 -29.39
CA VAL A 153 28.56 -3.60 -29.99
C VAL A 153 27.40 -4.13 -29.16
N VAL A 154 26.22 -4.24 -29.77
CA VAL A 154 25.02 -4.82 -29.15
C VAL A 154 24.87 -6.25 -29.65
N ARG A 155 24.83 -7.21 -28.73
CA ARG A 155 24.67 -8.64 -29.05
C ARG A 155 23.19 -8.99 -29.07
N CYS A 156 22.63 -9.24 -30.25
CA CYS A 156 21.24 -9.67 -30.43
C CYS A 156 21.19 -11.18 -30.56
N TYR A 157 20.37 -11.85 -29.74
CA TYR A 157 20.14 -13.28 -29.82
C TYR A 157 18.76 -13.54 -30.44
N ASN A 158 18.68 -14.45 -31.41
CA ASN A 158 17.41 -14.88 -31.98
C ASN A 158 16.74 -15.96 -31.10
N LYS A 159 15.49 -16.30 -31.40
CA LYS A 159 14.72 -17.31 -30.65
C LYS A 159 15.32 -18.74 -30.71
N LEU A 160 16.28 -18.99 -31.59
CA LEU A 160 17.00 -20.27 -31.74
C LEU A 160 18.39 -20.23 -31.09
N GLY A 161 18.73 -19.19 -30.33
CA GLY A 161 20.03 -19.03 -29.66
C GLY A 161 21.17 -18.54 -30.56
N GLY A 162 20.90 -18.23 -31.83
CA GLY A 162 21.86 -17.64 -32.75
C GLY A 162 22.18 -16.19 -32.39
N MET A 163 23.47 -15.88 -32.26
CA MET A 163 23.98 -14.58 -31.85
C MET A 163 24.38 -13.73 -33.07
N ARG A 164 23.92 -12.48 -33.12
CA ARG A 164 24.30 -11.49 -34.13
C ARG A 164 24.78 -10.22 -33.43
N GLU A 165 25.97 -9.77 -33.79
CA GLU A 165 26.51 -8.51 -33.28
C GLU A 165 26.05 -7.35 -34.18
N MET A 166 25.35 -6.36 -33.60
CA MET A 166 25.07 -5.08 -34.24
C MET A 166 26.07 -4.05 -33.74
N TYR A 167 26.84 -3.50 -34.66
CA TYR A 167 27.79 -2.43 -34.39
C TYR A 167 27.07 -1.09 -34.58
N HIS A 168 26.98 -0.29 -33.52
CA HIS A 168 26.57 1.10 -33.70
C HIS A 168 27.76 1.87 -34.29
N PRO A 169 27.55 2.75 -35.29
CA PRO A 169 28.64 3.58 -35.81
C PRO A 169 29.08 4.54 -34.70
N SER A 170 30.14 4.17 -33.99
CA SER A 170 30.86 5.10 -33.15
C SER A 170 31.62 6.03 -34.09
N THR A 171 31.17 7.28 -34.21
CA THR A 171 31.93 8.30 -34.94
C THR A 171 33.34 8.32 -34.39
N SER A 172 34.31 8.00 -35.25
CA SER A 172 35.72 7.91 -34.88
C SER A 172 36.17 9.24 -34.27
N ARG A 173 36.95 9.20 -33.17
CA ARG A 173 37.62 10.41 -32.66
C ARG A 173 38.50 11.09 -33.73
N ALA A 174 38.91 10.35 -34.77
CA ALA A 174 39.66 10.89 -35.90
C ALA A 174 38.82 11.79 -36.83
N GLU A 175 37.49 11.64 -36.86
CA GLU A 175 36.59 12.51 -37.63
C GLU A 175 36.33 13.86 -36.93
N ARG A 176 36.68 13.99 -35.65
CA ARG A 176 36.61 15.26 -34.88
C ARG A 176 37.93 16.03 -34.83
N VAL A 177 38.88 15.76 -35.74
CA VAL A 177 40.08 16.59 -35.87
C VAL A 177 39.74 17.84 -36.68
N LEU A 178 39.33 18.92 -35.99
CA LEU A 178 39.05 20.23 -36.61
C LEU A 178 40.31 20.96 -37.12
N ARG A 179 41.50 20.37 -36.95
CA ARG A 179 42.76 20.94 -37.44
C ARG A 179 43.78 19.85 -37.73
N LYS A 180 44.07 19.62 -39.01
CA LYS A 180 45.27 18.86 -39.43
C LYS A 180 46.49 19.76 -39.18
N VAL A 181 47.48 19.24 -38.47
CA VAL A 181 48.83 19.85 -38.36
C VAL A 181 49.57 19.57 -39.65
#